data_AF-A0A1B2RA82-F1
#
_entry.id   AF-A0A1B2RA82-F1
#
_cell.length_a   1.000
_cell.length_b   1.000
_cell.length_c   1.000
_cell.angle_alpha   90.00
_cell.angle_beta   90.00
_cell.angle_gamma   90.00
#
_symmetry.space_group_name_H-M   'P 1'
#
loop_
_entity.id
_entity.type
_entity.pdbx_description
1 polymer ?
#
loop_
_entity_poly.entity_id
_entity_poly.type
_entity_poly.pdbx_seq_one_letter_code
_entity_poly.pdbx_strand_id
1 'polypeptide(L)'
;MNRLTRFLPDRFTLFLVTTVIIASLLPAHGTGLTIFNDITNIAVGLLFFLHGARLSREAIVAGITHWRLHGLIFTTTFILFPIIGLLLKPVLMPLVTPELYLGIMFLCCLPATVQSAIAFTSMARGNVPAAVCSASASSLLGIFITPLAAGLVVVNAGSAPVSFDAVLKIMLQLLLPFVLGQVLRRWIGGWVHKRKSLLKVVDQGSILLVVYTAFSEAVNEGLWHNTPIPALLGLIVACGVILAVALVLTSLFGRAMHFNTPDRITLMFCGSKKSLASGIPMAQVLFAGHAVGAIVLPLMMFHQIQLMVCGVLASRFAKRPGNEGHGDD
;
A
#
# COMPACT_ATOMS: atom_id res chain seq x y z
N MET A 1 27.87 9.78 -0.78
CA MET A 1 26.44 10.13 -0.58
C MET A 1 26.17 10.33 0.91
N ASN A 2 25.92 11.58 1.32
CA ASN A 2 25.80 12.01 2.72
C ASN A 2 24.71 11.25 3.50
N ARG A 3 24.96 10.95 4.78
CA ARG A 3 24.00 10.21 5.64
C ARG A 3 22.64 10.92 5.80
N LEU A 4 22.60 12.24 5.64
CA LEU A 4 21.40 13.08 5.80
C LEU A 4 20.39 12.93 4.64
N THR A 5 20.83 12.68 3.40
CA THR A 5 19.90 12.56 2.26
C THR A 5 19.07 11.28 2.30
N ARG A 6 19.36 10.33 3.20
CA ARG A 6 18.60 9.09 3.38
C ARG A 6 17.28 9.26 4.15
N PHE A 7 17.10 10.39 4.84
CA PHE A 7 15.88 10.69 5.60
C PHE A 7 14.94 11.65 4.87
N LEU A 8 15.34 12.17 3.70
CA LEU A 8 14.49 13.08 2.94
C LEU A 8 13.33 12.32 2.30
N PRO A 9 12.08 12.85 2.40
CA PRO A 9 10.92 12.28 1.72
C PRO A 9 11.11 12.30 0.20
N ASP A 10 10.57 11.29 -0.49
CA ASP A 10 10.61 11.27 -1.94
C ASP A 10 9.68 12.34 -2.55
N ARG A 11 9.84 12.61 -3.85
CA ARG A 11 9.07 13.65 -4.54
C ARG A 11 7.55 13.42 -4.44
N PHE A 12 7.10 12.16 -4.43
CA PHE A 12 5.68 11.85 -4.39
C PHE A 12 5.12 12.07 -2.97
N THR A 13 5.87 11.68 -1.96
CA THR A 13 5.58 11.97 -0.55
C THR A 13 5.49 13.47 -0.32
N LEU A 14 6.42 14.25 -0.90
CA LEU A 14 6.37 15.72 -0.82
C LEU A 14 5.09 16.27 -1.42
N PHE A 15 4.68 15.82 -2.62
CA PHE A 15 3.39 16.23 -3.19
C PHE A 15 2.23 15.86 -2.30
N LEU A 16 2.25 14.66 -1.71
CA LEU A 16 1.17 14.15 -0.88
C LEU A 16 1.06 14.90 0.46
N VAL A 17 2.20 15.23 1.10
CA VAL A 17 2.24 16.09 2.30
C VAL A 17 1.74 17.49 1.96
N THR A 18 2.20 18.08 0.84
CA THR A 18 1.71 19.38 0.38
C THR A 18 0.22 19.37 0.14
N THR A 19 -0.32 18.32 -0.48
CA THR A 19 -1.75 18.15 -0.69
C THR A 19 -2.52 18.07 0.63
N VAL A 20 -2.02 17.35 1.64
CA VAL A 20 -2.66 17.31 2.96
C VAL A 20 -2.63 18.68 3.64
N ILE A 21 -1.51 19.41 3.55
CA ILE A 21 -1.42 20.77 4.09
C ILE A 21 -2.45 21.68 3.40
N ILE A 22 -2.53 21.64 2.06
CA ILE A 22 -3.50 22.44 1.30
C ILE A 22 -4.92 22.05 1.69
N ALA A 23 -5.26 20.76 1.74
CA ALA A 23 -6.58 20.29 2.15
C ALA A 23 -6.93 20.66 3.61
N SER A 24 -5.92 20.81 4.47
CA SER A 24 -6.11 21.20 5.87
C SER A 24 -6.32 22.70 6.05
N LEU A 25 -5.67 23.52 5.22
CA LEU A 25 -5.75 24.99 5.30
C LEU A 25 -6.87 25.56 4.42
N LEU A 26 -7.14 24.92 3.29
CA LEU A 26 -8.11 25.31 2.28
C LEU A 26 -8.95 24.08 1.85
N PRO A 27 -9.73 23.49 2.77
CA PRO A 27 -10.60 22.36 2.44
C PRO A 27 -11.66 22.77 1.41
N ALA A 28 -11.98 21.86 0.49
CA ALA A 28 -13.16 22.00 -0.36
C ALA A 28 -14.44 21.93 0.49
N HIS A 29 -15.39 22.83 0.24
CA HIS A 29 -16.67 22.91 0.97
C HIS A 29 -17.87 22.99 0.02
N GLY A 30 -19.05 22.62 0.52
CA GLY A 30 -20.32 22.77 -0.19
C GLY A 30 -20.29 22.13 -1.58
N THR A 31 -20.75 22.86 -2.60
CA THR A 31 -20.76 22.40 -4.00
C THR A 31 -19.38 22.01 -4.53
N GLY A 32 -18.31 22.68 -4.04
CA GLY A 32 -16.94 22.34 -4.43
C GLY A 32 -16.59 20.91 -4.02
N LEU A 33 -16.97 20.50 -2.82
CA LEU A 33 -16.72 19.14 -2.32
C LEU A 33 -17.45 18.08 -3.17
N THR A 34 -18.70 18.34 -3.56
CA THR A 34 -19.46 17.44 -4.44
C THR A 34 -18.77 17.26 -5.79
N ILE A 35 -18.34 18.35 -6.43
CA ILE A 35 -17.62 18.30 -7.71
C ILE A 35 -16.31 17.52 -7.56
N PHE A 36 -15.54 17.78 -6.50
CA PHE A 36 -14.30 17.06 -6.24
C PHE A 36 -14.56 15.57 -6.01
N ASN A 37 -15.63 15.19 -5.31
CA ASN A 37 -16.03 13.79 -5.13
C ASN A 37 -16.36 13.10 -6.46
N ASP A 38 -17.13 13.73 -7.34
CA ASP A 38 -17.48 13.17 -8.65
C ASP A 38 -16.23 12.97 -9.53
N ILE A 39 -15.36 13.98 -9.59
CA ILE A 39 -14.09 13.87 -10.34
C ILE A 39 -13.21 12.78 -9.73
N THR A 40 -13.16 12.69 -8.39
CA THR A 40 -12.39 11.66 -7.68
C THR A 40 -12.89 10.26 -8.03
N ASN A 41 -14.21 10.03 -8.06
CA ASN A 41 -14.80 8.75 -8.43
C ASN A 41 -14.43 8.34 -9.86
N ILE A 42 -14.48 9.28 -10.81
CA ILE A 42 -14.05 9.04 -12.20
C ILE A 42 -12.54 8.73 -12.25
N ALA A 43 -11.74 9.49 -11.51
CA ALA A 43 -10.29 9.33 -11.45
C ALA A 43 -9.86 7.98 -10.87
N VAL A 44 -10.57 7.48 -9.85
CA VAL A 44 -10.39 6.13 -9.28
C VAL A 44 -10.76 5.06 -10.30
N GLY A 45 -11.90 5.20 -10.98
CA GLY A 45 -12.29 4.27 -12.05
C GLY A 45 -11.25 4.20 -13.17
N LEU A 46 -10.78 5.36 -13.65
CA LEU A 46 -9.70 5.45 -14.64
C LEU A 46 -8.40 4.81 -14.14
N LEU A 47 -8.03 5.06 -12.88
CA LEU A 47 -6.83 4.48 -12.27
C LEU A 47 -6.90 2.94 -12.29
N PHE A 48 -7.98 2.34 -11.79
CA PHE A 48 -8.13 0.88 -11.78
C PHE A 48 -8.20 0.29 -13.20
N PHE A 49 -8.86 0.98 -14.12
CA PHE A 49 -8.87 0.60 -15.54
C PHE A 49 -7.47 0.54 -16.15
N LEU A 50 -6.67 1.59 -15.93
CA LEU A 50 -5.30 1.65 -16.44
C LEU A 50 -4.39 0.61 -15.77
N HIS A 51 -4.61 0.29 -14.50
CA HIS A 51 -3.93 -0.82 -13.81
C HIS A 51 -4.24 -2.17 -14.48
N GLY A 52 -5.50 -2.42 -14.81
CA GLY A 52 -5.92 -3.61 -15.57
C GLY A 52 -5.24 -3.68 -16.94
N ALA A 53 -5.32 -2.59 -17.71
CA ALA A 53 -4.75 -2.53 -19.06
C ALA A 53 -3.23 -2.70 -19.12
N ARG A 54 -2.52 -2.39 -18.03
CA ARG A 54 -1.05 -2.45 -17.94
C ARG A 54 -0.52 -3.86 -17.65
N LEU A 55 -1.35 -4.76 -17.13
CA LEU A 55 -0.89 -6.04 -16.60
C LEU A 55 -0.55 -7.06 -17.70
N SER A 56 0.73 -7.40 -17.86
CA SER A 56 1.16 -8.38 -18.85
C SER A 56 1.00 -9.83 -18.38
N ARG A 57 0.55 -10.72 -19.27
CA ARG A 57 0.36 -12.16 -18.97
C ARG A 57 1.69 -12.83 -18.67
N GLU A 58 2.76 -12.35 -19.29
CA GLU A 58 4.13 -12.82 -19.16
C GLU A 58 4.67 -12.57 -17.74
N ALA A 59 4.27 -11.46 -17.09
CA ALA A 59 4.64 -11.16 -15.71
C ALA A 59 3.94 -12.09 -14.69
N ILE A 60 2.78 -12.63 -15.04
CA ILE A 60 2.04 -13.60 -14.21
C ILE A 60 2.68 -14.98 -14.32
N VAL A 61 3.07 -15.40 -15.53
CA VAL A 61 3.67 -16.73 -15.78
C VAL A 61 5.08 -16.84 -15.19
N ALA A 62 5.88 -15.77 -15.23
CA ALA A 62 7.23 -15.76 -14.66
C ALA A 62 7.28 -15.99 -13.13
N GLY A 63 6.15 -15.86 -12.43
CA GLY A 63 6.04 -16.09 -10.97
C GLY A 63 5.88 -17.54 -10.56
N ILE A 64 5.65 -18.44 -11.50
CA ILE A 64 5.35 -19.83 -11.15
C ILE A 64 6.62 -20.58 -10.71
N THR A 65 7.81 -20.09 -11.09
CA THR A 65 9.10 -20.78 -10.86
C THR A 65 9.62 -20.71 -9.42
N HIS A 66 9.15 -19.76 -8.58
CA HIS A 66 9.57 -19.63 -7.16
C HIS A 66 8.39 -19.69 -6.18
N TRP A 67 7.46 -20.63 -6.41
CA TRP A 67 6.19 -20.72 -5.67
C TRP A 67 6.32 -20.72 -4.13
N ARG A 68 7.38 -21.30 -3.56
CA ARG A 68 7.64 -21.27 -2.10
C ARG A 68 7.87 -19.85 -1.57
N LEU A 69 8.67 -19.06 -2.29
CA LEU A 69 8.96 -17.68 -1.93
C LEU A 69 7.71 -16.80 -2.11
N HIS A 70 7.03 -16.93 -3.24
CA HIS A 70 5.81 -16.18 -3.52
C HIS A 70 4.69 -16.50 -2.52
N GLY A 71 4.45 -17.78 -2.23
CA GLY A 71 3.46 -18.22 -1.25
C GLY A 71 3.72 -17.63 0.14
N LEU A 72 4.99 -17.59 0.57
CA LEU A 72 5.35 -16.97 1.83
C LEU A 72 5.14 -15.45 1.81
N ILE A 73 5.53 -14.76 0.72
CA ILE A 73 5.28 -13.31 0.57
C ILE A 73 3.78 -13.00 0.62
N PHE A 74 2.93 -13.80 -0.03
CA PHE A 74 1.48 -13.60 0.00
C PHE A 74 0.90 -13.89 1.38
N THR A 75 1.38 -14.94 2.04
CA THR A 75 1.00 -15.28 3.42
C THR A 75 1.38 -14.15 4.37
N THR A 76 2.60 -13.62 4.28
CA THR A 76 2.97 -12.49 5.14
C THR A 76 2.11 -11.28 4.83
N THR A 77 1.87 -10.99 3.55
CA THR A 77 1.12 -9.79 3.13
C THR A 77 -0.36 -9.85 3.54
N PHE A 78 -1.07 -10.93 3.27
CA PHE A 78 -2.53 -10.99 3.40
C PHE A 78 -3.03 -11.73 4.64
N ILE A 79 -2.17 -12.47 5.34
CA ILE A 79 -2.56 -13.24 6.53
C ILE A 79 -1.82 -12.70 7.76
N LEU A 80 -0.48 -12.67 7.71
CA LEU A 80 0.32 -12.28 8.86
C LEU A 80 0.08 -10.83 9.28
N PHE A 81 0.04 -9.88 8.34
CA PHE A 81 -0.21 -8.47 8.67
C PHE A 81 -1.57 -8.24 9.36
N PRO A 82 -2.70 -8.74 8.82
CA PRO A 82 -3.98 -8.66 9.53
C PRO A 82 -3.94 -9.30 10.91
N ILE A 83 -3.29 -10.46 11.06
CA ILE A 83 -3.10 -11.12 12.36
C ILE A 83 -2.28 -10.24 13.31
N ILE A 84 -1.20 -9.61 12.85
CA ILE A 84 -0.41 -8.66 13.66
C ILE A 84 -1.29 -7.51 14.12
N GLY A 85 -2.09 -6.91 13.22
CA GLY A 85 -3.01 -5.84 13.57
C GLY A 85 -4.01 -6.25 14.66
N LEU A 86 -4.60 -7.43 14.54
CA LEU A 86 -5.56 -7.98 15.52
C LEU A 86 -4.90 -8.33 16.85
N LEU A 87 -3.75 -9.01 16.83
CA LEU A 87 -3.04 -9.42 18.05
C LEU A 87 -2.48 -8.24 18.82
N LEU A 88 -2.10 -7.16 18.12
CA LEU A 88 -1.62 -5.93 18.76
C LEU A 88 -2.77 -5.01 19.21
N LYS A 89 -4.04 -5.32 18.93
CA LYS A 89 -5.21 -4.54 19.37
C LYS A 89 -5.13 -4.04 20.83
N PRO A 90 -4.85 -4.86 21.86
CA PRO A 90 -4.80 -4.38 23.24
C PRO A 90 -3.70 -3.35 23.51
N VAL A 91 -2.62 -3.37 22.71
CA VAL A 91 -1.51 -2.42 22.80
C VAL A 91 -1.76 -1.19 21.94
N LEU A 92 -2.41 -1.35 20.78
CA LEU A 92 -2.65 -0.26 19.83
C LEU A 92 -3.84 0.61 20.22
N MET A 93 -4.96 0.02 20.67
CA MET A 93 -6.18 0.74 21.00
C MET A 93 -5.99 1.85 22.06
N PRO A 94 -5.16 1.69 23.10
CA PRO A 94 -4.88 2.79 24.04
C PRO A 94 -4.03 3.92 23.44
N LEU A 95 -3.32 3.67 22.34
CA LEU A 95 -2.39 4.62 21.71
C LEU A 95 -3.05 5.47 20.63
N VAL A 96 -4.15 5.02 20.03
CA VAL A 96 -4.80 5.68 18.89
C VAL A 96 -6.31 5.74 19.06
N THR A 97 -6.99 6.62 18.31
CA THR A 97 -8.45 6.64 18.29
C THR A 97 -9.01 5.39 17.57
N PRO A 98 -10.29 5.02 17.82
CA PRO A 98 -10.92 3.89 17.12
C PRO A 98 -10.86 4.00 15.59
N GLU A 99 -10.99 5.21 15.04
CA GLU A 99 -10.94 5.49 13.60
C GLU A 99 -9.52 5.27 13.05
N LEU A 100 -8.50 5.71 13.79
CA LEU A 100 -7.11 5.46 13.45
C LEU A 100 -6.77 3.96 13.53
N TYR A 101 -7.30 3.25 14.53
CA TYR A 101 -7.14 1.79 14.62
C TYR A 101 -7.76 1.07 13.43
N LEU A 102 -8.95 1.50 12.99
CA LEU A 102 -9.58 0.99 11.78
C LEU A 102 -8.69 1.25 10.55
N GLY A 103 -8.08 2.43 10.46
CA GLY A 103 -7.08 2.73 9.42
C GLY A 103 -5.82 1.86 9.48
N ILE A 104 -5.34 1.51 10.69
CA ILE A 104 -4.25 0.55 10.89
C ILE A 104 -4.66 -0.85 10.40
N MET A 105 -5.86 -1.30 10.72
CA MET A 105 -6.35 -2.59 10.26
C MET A 105 -6.51 -2.64 8.74
N PHE A 106 -7.05 -1.56 8.15
CA PHE A 106 -7.12 -1.42 6.70
C PHE A 106 -5.73 -1.47 6.05
N LEU A 107 -4.76 -0.73 6.59
CA LEU A 107 -3.34 -0.79 6.20
C LEU A 107 -2.80 -2.22 6.22
N CYS A 108 -3.11 -3.00 7.26
CA CYS A 108 -2.69 -4.39 7.39
C CYS A 108 -3.29 -5.30 6.30
N CYS A 109 -4.45 -4.97 5.75
CA CYS A 109 -5.08 -5.71 4.65
C CYS A 109 -4.54 -5.37 3.26
N LEU A 110 -3.77 -4.28 3.11
CA LEU A 110 -3.28 -3.81 1.81
C LEU A 110 -2.26 -4.76 1.16
N PRO A 111 -2.16 -4.75 -0.18
CA PRO A 111 -1.10 -5.45 -0.88
C PRO A 111 0.26 -4.78 -0.72
N ALA A 112 1.30 -5.47 -1.18
CA ALA A 112 2.67 -4.96 -1.19
C ALA A 112 2.88 -3.86 -2.23
N THR A 113 3.83 -2.94 -1.96
CA THR A 113 4.28 -1.92 -2.91
C THR A 113 5.10 -2.53 -4.04
N VAL A 114 4.78 -2.21 -5.30
CA VAL A 114 5.57 -2.65 -6.45
C VAL A 114 6.90 -1.91 -6.54
N GLN A 115 6.85 -0.59 -6.69
CA GLN A 115 8.02 0.20 -7.06
C GLN A 115 9.12 0.20 -5.98
N SER A 116 8.76 0.48 -4.71
CA SER A 116 9.76 0.54 -3.64
C SER A 116 10.28 -0.85 -3.26
N ALA A 117 9.49 -1.91 -3.34
CA ALA A 117 9.98 -3.27 -3.10
C ALA A 117 11.04 -3.67 -4.14
N ILE A 118 10.80 -3.42 -5.43
CA ILE A 118 11.77 -3.70 -6.51
C ILE A 118 13.03 -2.85 -6.33
N ALA A 119 12.88 -1.55 -6.07
CA ALA A 119 14.01 -0.63 -5.91
C ALA A 119 14.91 -1.02 -4.74
N PHE A 120 14.35 -1.31 -3.56
CA PHE A 120 15.15 -1.71 -2.40
C PHE A 120 15.73 -3.12 -2.54
N THR A 121 15.01 -4.04 -3.19
CA THR A 121 15.55 -5.38 -3.48
C THR A 121 16.75 -5.28 -4.41
N SER A 122 16.66 -4.48 -5.47
CA SER A 122 17.76 -4.23 -6.40
C SER A 122 18.95 -3.59 -5.69
N MET A 123 18.73 -2.52 -4.92
CA MET A 123 19.79 -1.85 -4.15
C MET A 123 20.48 -2.80 -3.15
N ALA A 124 19.73 -3.71 -2.55
CA ALA A 124 20.25 -4.69 -1.60
C ALA A 124 20.91 -5.91 -2.26
N ARG A 125 20.93 -6.02 -3.60
CA ARG A 125 21.38 -7.19 -4.37
C ARG A 125 20.56 -8.45 -4.06
N GLY A 126 19.24 -8.29 -3.96
CA GLY A 126 18.28 -9.39 -3.83
C GLY A 126 17.81 -9.98 -5.17
N ASN A 127 16.90 -10.94 -5.12
CA ASN A 127 16.29 -11.54 -6.32
C ASN A 127 15.25 -10.58 -6.92
N VAL A 128 15.70 -9.72 -7.85
CA VAL A 128 14.87 -8.71 -8.52
C VAL A 128 13.75 -9.32 -9.37
N PRO A 129 13.99 -10.37 -10.19
CA PRO A 129 12.90 -11.04 -10.92
C PRO A 129 11.77 -11.52 -9.99
N ALA A 130 12.12 -12.18 -8.88
CA ALA A 130 11.14 -12.63 -7.90
C ALA A 130 10.42 -11.46 -7.21
N ALA A 131 11.10 -10.35 -6.93
CA ALA A 131 10.46 -9.15 -6.39
C ALA A 131 9.45 -8.52 -7.37
N VAL A 132 9.81 -8.42 -8.66
CA VAL A 132 8.93 -7.90 -9.71
C VAL A 132 7.66 -8.74 -9.79
N CYS A 133 7.81 -10.06 -9.82
CA CYS A 133 6.65 -10.93 -9.91
C CYS A 133 5.82 -10.91 -8.62
N SER A 134 6.45 -11.08 -7.45
CA SER A 134 5.73 -11.11 -6.17
C SER A 134 4.95 -9.82 -5.92
N ALA A 135 5.56 -8.67 -6.15
CA ALA A 135 4.93 -7.40 -5.87
C ALA A 135 3.80 -7.12 -6.87
N SER A 136 3.98 -7.48 -8.15
CA SER A 136 2.91 -7.37 -9.16
C SER A 136 1.74 -8.30 -8.81
N ALA A 137 2.01 -9.57 -8.53
CA ALA A 137 1.00 -10.54 -8.15
C ALA A 137 0.28 -10.15 -6.84
N SER A 138 1.01 -9.67 -5.83
CA SER A 138 0.41 -9.13 -4.60
C SER A 138 -0.49 -7.94 -4.90
N SER A 139 -0.05 -6.99 -5.73
CA SER A 139 -0.89 -5.84 -6.11
C SER A 139 -2.19 -6.30 -6.77
N LEU A 140 -2.16 -7.33 -7.62
CA LEU A 140 -3.35 -7.87 -8.27
C LEU A 140 -4.27 -8.61 -7.32
N LEU A 141 -3.72 -9.55 -6.56
CA LEU A 141 -4.46 -10.29 -5.55
C LEU A 141 -5.10 -9.31 -4.55
N GLY A 142 -4.39 -8.23 -4.22
CA GLY A 142 -4.87 -7.18 -3.34
C GLY A 142 -6.12 -6.47 -3.85
N ILE A 143 -6.33 -6.35 -5.16
CA ILE A 143 -7.56 -5.75 -5.72
C ILE A 143 -8.79 -6.58 -5.31
N PHE A 144 -8.65 -7.90 -5.17
CA PHE A 144 -9.72 -8.79 -4.77
C PHE A 144 -9.74 -9.05 -3.26
N ILE A 145 -8.58 -9.32 -2.65
CA ILE A 145 -8.45 -9.74 -1.25
C ILE A 145 -8.67 -8.55 -0.31
N THR A 146 -8.16 -7.36 -0.63
CA THR A 146 -8.21 -6.21 0.28
C THR A 146 -9.65 -5.78 0.58
N PRO A 147 -10.55 -5.59 -0.42
CA PRO A 147 -11.93 -5.23 -0.12
C PRO A 147 -12.65 -6.26 0.76
N LEU A 148 -12.42 -7.55 0.51
CA LEU A 148 -12.99 -8.64 1.33
C LEU A 148 -12.46 -8.59 2.77
N ALA A 149 -11.14 -8.49 2.93
CA ALA A 149 -10.50 -8.43 4.24
C ALA A 149 -10.89 -7.16 5.01
N ALA A 150 -10.92 -6.02 4.33
CA ALA A 150 -11.35 -4.74 4.90
C ALA A 150 -12.83 -4.79 5.31
N GLY A 151 -13.72 -5.33 4.47
CA GLY A 151 -15.13 -5.53 4.82
C GLY A 151 -15.30 -6.35 6.11
N LEU A 152 -14.54 -7.44 6.27
CA LEU A 152 -14.55 -8.25 7.49
C LEU A 152 -14.03 -7.47 8.72
N VAL A 153 -13.00 -6.64 8.55
CA VAL A 153 -12.48 -5.77 9.62
C VAL A 153 -13.54 -4.75 10.06
N VAL A 154 -14.23 -4.11 9.11
CA VAL A 154 -15.25 -3.10 9.37
C VAL A 154 -16.47 -3.69 10.06
N VAL A 155 -16.95 -4.86 9.60
CA VAL A 155 -18.08 -5.57 10.22
C VAL A 155 -17.79 -5.90 11.70
N ASN A 156 -16.56 -6.30 12.02
CA ASN A 156 -16.17 -6.62 13.39
C ASN A 156 -15.91 -5.38 14.27
N ALA A 157 -15.82 -4.18 13.70
CA ALA A 157 -15.57 -2.94 14.44
C ALA A 157 -16.85 -2.29 15.02
N GLY A 158 -18.04 -2.86 14.77
CA GLY A 158 -19.29 -2.49 15.45
C GLY A 158 -20.16 -1.44 14.75
N SER A 159 -19.77 -0.96 13.57
CA SER A 159 -20.53 0.06 12.82
C SER A 159 -21.45 -0.58 11.79
N ALA A 160 -22.60 -1.10 12.26
CA ALA A 160 -23.69 -1.71 11.48
C ALA A 160 -23.36 -3.04 10.75
N PRO A 161 -24.36 -3.91 10.54
CA PRO A 161 -24.20 -5.07 9.66
C PRO A 161 -23.97 -4.57 8.23
N VAL A 162 -22.71 -4.47 7.83
CA VAL A 162 -22.39 -4.24 6.41
C VAL A 162 -22.89 -5.47 5.65
N SER A 163 -23.92 -5.27 4.84
CA SER A 163 -24.49 -6.33 4.03
C SER A 163 -23.41 -6.84 3.07
N PHE A 164 -23.39 -8.15 2.82
CA PHE A 164 -22.55 -8.73 1.77
C PHE A 164 -22.76 -8.00 0.42
N ASP A 165 -23.98 -7.50 0.19
CA ASP A 165 -24.34 -6.67 -0.97
C ASP A 165 -23.56 -5.35 -1.03
N ALA A 166 -23.32 -4.66 0.09
CA ALA A 166 -22.52 -3.44 0.12
C ALA A 166 -21.04 -3.72 -0.21
N VAL A 167 -20.47 -4.80 0.38
CA VAL A 167 -19.11 -5.24 0.04
C VAL A 167 -19.01 -5.64 -1.42
N LEU A 168 -20.00 -6.38 -1.95
CA LEU A 168 -20.04 -6.80 -3.34
C LEU A 168 -20.17 -5.60 -4.29
N LYS A 169 -20.99 -4.59 -3.97
CA LYS A 169 -21.10 -3.35 -4.74
C LYS A 169 -19.79 -2.58 -4.78
N ILE A 170 -19.11 -2.43 -3.65
CA ILE A 170 -17.79 -1.79 -3.58
C ILE A 170 -16.76 -2.60 -4.38
N MET A 171 -16.77 -3.92 -4.24
CA MET A 171 -15.93 -4.80 -5.04
C MET A 171 -16.19 -4.65 -6.52
N LEU A 172 -17.46 -4.61 -6.96
CA LEU A 172 -17.81 -4.39 -8.37
C LEU A 172 -17.36 -3.00 -8.83
N GLN A 173 -17.51 -1.96 -8.01
CA GLN A 173 -17.07 -0.60 -8.35
C GLN A 173 -15.55 -0.52 -8.58
N LEU A 174 -14.75 -1.26 -7.80
CA LEU A 174 -13.29 -1.32 -7.95
C LEU A 174 -12.84 -2.32 -9.02
N LEU A 175 -13.49 -3.48 -9.11
CA LEU A 175 -13.11 -4.59 -9.99
C LEU A 175 -13.60 -4.43 -11.42
N LEU A 176 -14.80 -3.88 -11.62
CA LEU A 176 -15.36 -3.69 -12.96
C LEU A 176 -14.42 -2.86 -13.86
N PRO A 177 -13.95 -1.66 -13.47
CA PRO A 177 -13.03 -0.89 -14.31
C PRO A 177 -11.72 -1.66 -14.55
N PHE A 178 -11.20 -2.34 -13.53
CA PHE A 178 -10.00 -3.16 -13.67
C PHE A 178 -10.16 -4.29 -14.69
N VAL A 179 -11.25 -5.07 -14.59
CA VAL A 179 -11.57 -6.18 -15.50
C VAL A 179 -11.78 -5.66 -16.92
N LEU A 180 -12.52 -4.55 -17.07
CA LEU A 180 -12.69 -3.90 -18.38
C LEU A 180 -11.34 -3.49 -18.99
N GLY A 181 -10.46 -2.88 -18.19
CA GLY A 181 -9.10 -2.54 -18.61
C GLY A 181 -8.29 -3.76 -19.05
N GLN A 182 -8.40 -4.87 -18.31
CA GLN A 182 -7.68 -6.11 -18.63
C GLN A 182 -8.24 -6.82 -19.87
N VAL A 183 -9.55 -6.79 -20.09
CA VAL A 183 -10.18 -7.29 -21.33
C VAL A 183 -9.75 -6.42 -22.52
N LEU A 184 -9.73 -5.09 -22.33
CA LEU A 184 -9.35 -4.15 -23.37
C LEU A 184 -7.84 -4.13 -23.67
N ARG A 185 -7.01 -4.69 -22.77
CA ARG A 185 -5.55 -4.75 -22.91
C ARG A 185 -5.10 -5.28 -24.26
N ARG A 186 -5.80 -6.25 -24.87
CA ARG A 186 -5.39 -6.81 -26.17
C ARG A 186 -5.33 -5.77 -27.29
N TRP A 187 -6.11 -4.70 -27.18
CA TRP A 187 -6.13 -3.60 -28.16
C TRP A 187 -5.32 -2.39 -27.70
N ILE A 188 -5.44 -1.99 -26.43
CA ILE A 188 -4.81 -0.74 -25.94
C ILE A 188 -3.45 -0.96 -25.25
N GLY A 189 -3.10 -2.21 -24.91
CA GLY A 189 -1.95 -2.55 -24.07
C GLY A 189 -0.62 -2.06 -24.65
N GLY A 190 -0.43 -2.16 -25.97
CA GLY A 190 0.76 -1.63 -26.65
C GLY A 190 0.90 -0.11 -26.54
N TRP A 191 -0.21 0.62 -26.65
CA TRP A 191 -0.24 2.08 -26.48
C TRP A 191 0.00 2.48 -25.02
N VAL A 192 -0.66 1.80 -24.07
CA VAL A 192 -0.48 1.98 -22.62
C VAL A 192 0.99 1.77 -22.26
N HIS A 193 1.62 0.71 -22.76
CA HIS A 193 3.01 0.40 -22.45
C HIS A 193 4.01 1.42 -23.04
N LYS A 194 3.67 2.09 -24.15
CA LYS A 194 4.48 3.15 -24.75
C LYS A 194 4.38 4.48 -23.98
N ARG A 195 3.26 4.75 -23.28
CA ARG A 195 3.01 6.03 -22.58
C ARG A 195 3.20 5.97 -21.06
N LYS A 196 4.29 5.34 -20.60
CA LYS A 196 4.59 5.17 -19.15
C LYS A 196 4.62 6.49 -18.37
N SER A 197 5.09 7.58 -18.98
CA SER A 197 5.14 8.90 -18.33
C SER A 197 3.74 9.46 -18.06
N LEU A 198 2.85 9.40 -19.06
CA LEU A 198 1.46 9.85 -18.91
C LEU A 198 0.73 9.03 -17.84
N LEU A 199 0.91 7.70 -17.84
CA LEU A 199 0.32 6.83 -16.82
C LEU A 199 0.78 7.19 -15.42
N LYS A 200 2.05 7.54 -15.25
CA LYS A 200 2.56 7.97 -13.94
C LYS A 200 1.90 9.27 -13.47
N VAL A 201 1.67 10.22 -14.37
CA VAL A 201 0.98 11.47 -14.04
C VAL A 201 -0.48 11.20 -13.68
N VAL A 202 -1.18 10.36 -14.43
CA VAL A 202 -2.57 9.98 -14.11
C VAL A 202 -2.65 9.24 -12.79
N ASP A 203 -1.76 8.28 -12.55
CA ASP A 203 -1.71 7.50 -11.31
C ASP A 203 -1.48 8.39 -10.08
N GLN A 204 -0.40 9.19 -10.11
CA GLN A 204 -0.07 10.09 -9.01
C GLN A 204 -1.10 11.21 -8.85
N GLY A 205 -1.60 11.77 -9.96
CA GLY A 205 -2.61 12.82 -9.96
C GLY A 205 -3.94 12.35 -9.38
N SER A 206 -4.40 11.16 -9.76
CA SER A 206 -5.60 10.54 -9.18
C SER A 206 -5.43 10.31 -7.68
N ILE A 207 -4.27 9.81 -7.22
CA ILE A 207 -4.03 9.62 -5.79
C ILE A 207 -4.04 10.96 -5.04
N LEU A 208 -3.37 11.99 -5.56
CA LEU A 208 -3.36 13.31 -4.92
C LEU A 208 -4.77 13.92 -4.87
N LEU A 209 -5.56 13.76 -5.93
CA LEU A 209 -6.96 14.18 -5.96
C LEU A 209 -7.78 13.46 -4.87
N VAL A 210 -7.65 12.13 -4.75
CA VAL A 210 -8.33 11.36 -3.71
C VAL A 210 -7.93 11.85 -2.31
N VAL A 211 -6.63 12.05 -2.07
CA VAL A 211 -6.14 12.58 -0.78
C VAL A 211 -6.73 13.95 -0.50
N TYR A 212 -6.71 14.85 -1.47
CA TYR A 212 -7.24 16.20 -1.30
C TYR A 212 -8.71 16.19 -0.91
N THR A 213 -9.53 15.44 -1.66
CA THR A 213 -10.98 15.35 -1.42
C THR A 213 -11.27 14.71 -0.06
N ALA A 214 -10.63 13.58 0.25
CA ALA A 214 -10.83 12.85 1.51
C ALA A 214 -10.39 13.66 2.75
N PHE A 215 -9.27 14.38 2.66
CA PHE A 215 -8.82 15.24 3.75
C PHE A 215 -9.67 16.49 3.88
N SER A 216 -10.14 17.08 2.77
CA SER A 216 -11.06 18.21 2.82
C SER A 216 -12.34 17.84 3.57
N GLU A 217 -12.92 16.68 3.25
CA GLU A 217 -14.09 16.14 3.94
C GLU A 217 -13.80 15.90 5.43
N ALA A 218 -12.72 15.19 5.76
CA ALA A 218 -12.37 14.90 7.15
C ALA A 218 -12.10 16.17 7.98
N VAL A 219 -11.46 17.18 7.40
CA VAL A 219 -11.21 18.47 8.07
C VAL A 219 -12.52 19.20 8.35
N ASN A 220 -13.47 19.16 7.41
CA ASN A 220 -14.81 19.72 7.60
C ASN A 220 -15.60 18.99 8.70
N GLU A 221 -15.35 17.69 8.89
CA GLU A 221 -15.90 16.86 9.97
C GLU A 221 -15.15 17.02 11.31
N GLY A 222 -14.12 17.88 11.37
CA GLY A 222 -13.39 18.16 12.60
C GLY A 222 -12.25 17.18 12.90
N LEU A 223 -11.60 16.60 11.90
CA LEU A 223 -10.46 15.67 12.03
C LEU A 223 -9.43 16.13 13.07
N TRP A 224 -9.02 17.41 13.03
CA TRP A 224 -8.00 17.97 13.93
C TRP A 224 -8.47 18.13 15.37
N HIS A 225 -9.78 18.23 15.59
CA HIS A 225 -10.36 18.25 16.93
C HIS A 225 -10.47 16.83 17.50
N ASN A 226 -10.88 15.88 16.65
CA ASN A 226 -11.13 14.49 17.04
C ASN A 226 -9.84 13.63 17.10
N THR A 227 -8.74 14.11 16.51
CA THR A 227 -7.45 13.39 16.47
C THR A 227 -6.38 14.17 17.25
N PRO A 228 -6.30 13.99 18.57
CA PRO A 228 -5.37 14.77 19.40
C PRO A 228 -3.92 14.34 19.13
N ILE A 229 -2.97 15.25 19.38
CA ILE A 229 -1.53 15.02 19.14
C ILE A 229 -1.00 13.71 19.76
N PRO A 230 -1.39 13.30 20.99
CA PRO A 230 -0.99 12.01 21.55
C PRO A 230 -1.40 10.82 20.67
N ALA A 231 -2.56 10.86 20.03
CA ALA A 231 -3.02 9.80 19.13
C ALA A 231 -2.17 9.73 17.85
N LEU A 232 -1.70 10.87 17.34
CA LEU A 232 -0.76 10.91 16.20
C LEU A 232 0.61 10.34 16.57
N LEU A 233 1.12 10.66 17.77
CA LEU A 233 2.37 10.07 18.27
C LEU A 233 2.22 8.56 18.49
N GLY A 234 1.10 8.14 19.08
CA GLY A 234 0.75 6.73 19.26
C GLY A 234 0.65 6.00 17.93
N LEU A 235 0.12 6.65 16.88
CA LEU A 235 0.07 6.10 15.53
C LEU A 235 1.46 5.89 14.93
N ILE A 236 2.39 6.84 15.10
CA ILE A 236 3.78 6.69 14.64
C ILE A 236 4.43 5.46 15.31
N VAL A 237 4.24 5.32 16.63
CA VAL A 237 4.75 4.17 17.40
C VAL A 237 4.09 2.88 16.89
N ALA A 238 2.78 2.86 16.72
CA ALA A 238 2.03 1.70 16.21
C ALA A 238 2.53 1.24 14.84
N CYS A 239 2.66 2.16 13.88
CA CYS A 239 3.20 1.86 12.55
C CYS A 239 4.64 1.35 12.61
N GLY A 240 5.47 1.92 13.49
CA GLY A 240 6.84 1.47 13.74
C GLY A 240 6.90 0.04 14.29
N VAL A 241 6.07 -0.27 15.28
CA VAL A 241 5.96 -1.62 15.88
C VAL A 241 5.50 -2.64 14.85
N ILE A 242 4.43 -2.35 14.10
CA ILE A 242 3.92 -3.26 13.06
C ILE A 242 5.00 -3.54 12.01
N LEU A 243 5.69 -2.51 11.54
CA LEU A 243 6.78 -2.67 10.57
C LEU A 243 7.93 -3.49 11.15
N ALA A 244 8.34 -3.22 12.40
CA ALA A 244 9.41 -3.94 13.06
C ALA A 244 9.08 -5.42 13.20
N VAL A 245 7.87 -5.75 13.68
CA VAL A 245 7.39 -7.13 13.79
C VAL A 245 7.37 -7.82 12.42
N ALA A 246 6.84 -7.16 11.39
CA ALA A 246 6.82 -7.70 10.03
C ALA A 246 8.23 -7.98 9.48
N LEU A 247 9.19 -7.07 9.68
CA LEU A 247 10.58 -7.24 9.26
C LEU A 247 11.28 -8.37 10.01
N VAL A 248 11.03 -8.51 11.32
CA VAL A 248 11.58 -9.60 12.14
C VAL A 248 11.01 -10.93 11.68
N LEU A 249 9.69 -11.06 11.56
CA LEU A 249 9.04 -12.31 11.17
C LEU A 249 9.44 -12.75 9.76
N THR A 250 9.46 -11.83 8.78
CA THR A 250 9.93 -12.15 7.42
C THR A 250 11.40 -12.59 7.40
N SER A 251 12.26 -11.98 8.22
CA SER A 251 13.65 -12.41 8.38
C SER A 251 13.76 -13.82 8.99
N LEU A 252 12.98 -14.11 10.02
CA LEU A 252 12.94 -15.42 10.68
C LEU A 252 12.41 -16.51 9.76
N PHE A 253 11.29 -16.27 9.06
CA PHE A 253 10.75 -17.24 8.10
C PHE A 253 11.71 -17.48 6.94
N GLY A 254 12.39 -16.45 6.46
CA GLY A 254 13.43 -16.61 5.44
C GLY A 254 14.60 -17.49 5.89
N ARG A 255 14.96 -17.46 7.19
CA ARG A 255 15.96 -18.37 7.78
C ARG A 255 15.42 -19.78 7.94
N ALA A 256 14.22 -19.92 8.50
CA ALA A 256 13.59 -21.22 8.75
C ALA A 256 13.35 -22.01 7.46
N MET A 257 13.01 -21.33 6.36
CA MET A 257 12.82 -21.95 5.05
C MET A 257 14.12 -22.18 4.26
N HIS A 258 15.28 -21.88 4.86
CA HIS A 258 16.60 -22.07 4.27
C HIS A 258 16.77 -21.37 2.90
N PHE A 259 16.13 -20.22 2.71
CA PHE A 259 16.29 -19.44 1.49
C PHE A 259 17.70 -18.85 1.38
N ASN A 260 18.21 -18.76 0.15
CA ASN A 260 19.47 -18.08 -0.14
C ASN A 260 19.37 -16.58 0.23
N THR A 261 20.51 -15.90 0.31
CA THR A 261 20.55 -14.49 0.70
C THR A 261 19.70 -13.59 -0.21
N PRO A 262 19.77 -13.71 -1.55
CA PRO A 262 18.92 -12.91 -2.44
C PRO A 262 17.42 -13.08 -2.21
N ASP A 263 16.94 -14.29 -1.98
CA ASP A 263 15.52 -14.60 -1.76
C ASP A 263 15.05 -14.13 -0.38
N ARG A 264 15.90 -14.20 0.64
CA ARG A 264 15.61 -13.65 1.98
C ARG A 264 15.45 -12.13 1.94
N ILE A 265 16.26 -11.45 1.13
CA ILE A 265 16.15 -10.00 0.91
C ILE A 265 14.82 -9.68 0.20
N THR A 266 14.49 -10.43 -0.84
CA THR A 266 13.23 -10.29 -1.57
C THR A 266 12.03 -10.53 -0.66
N LEU A 267 12.03 -11.60 0.14
CA LEU A 267 10.98 -11.88 1.13
C LEU A 267 10.80 -10.72 2.10
N MET A 268 11.90 -10.20 2.66
CA MET A 268 11.84 -9.08 3.60
C MET A 268 11.19 -7.85 2.95
N PHE A 269 11.65 -7.44 1.76
CA PHE A 269 11.16 -6.20 1.15
C PHE A 269 9.80 -6.30 0.50
N CYS A 270 9.45 -7.44 -0.09
CA CYS A 270 8.13 -7.67 -0.67
C CYS A 270 7.09 -8.02 0.40
N GLY A 271 7.50 -8.76 1.43
CA GLY A 271 6.60 -9.26 2.47
C GLY A 271 6.31 -8.26 3.59
N SER A 272 7.12 -7.22 3.78
CA SER A 272 6.97 -6.24 4.88
C SER A 272 6.41 -4.87 4.46
N LYS A 273 6.12 -4.66 3.18
CA LYS A 273 5.68 -3.36 2.67
C LYS A 273 4.19 -3.33 2.36
N LYS A 274 3.61 -2.14 2.47
CA LYS A 274 2.20 -1.89 2.18
C LYS A 274 2.02 -0.73 1.21
N SER A 275 1.16 -0.93 0.23
CA SER A 275 0.99 -0.05 -0.92
C SER A 275 0.03 1.09 -0.64
N LEU A 276 0.60 2.28 -0.43
CA LEU A 276 -0.15 3.53 -0.35
C LEU A 276 -0.85 3.84 -1.67
N ALA A 277 -0.19 3.62 -2.82
CA ALA A 277 -0.71 3.96 -4.14
C ALA A 277 -2.02 3.23 -4.47
N SER A 278 -2.13 1.96 -4.07
CA SER A 278 -3.38 1.20 -4.22
C SER A 278 -4.32 1.43 -3.04
N GLY A 279 -3.80 1.66 -1.83
CA GLY A 279 -4.61 1.76 -0.62
C GLY A 279 -5.48 3.00 -0.57
N ILE A 280 -4.99 4.16 -1.04
CA ILE A 280 -5.75 5.41 -0.99
C ILE A 280 -7.01 5.36 -1.87
N PRO A 281 -6.93 4.99 -3.17
CA PRO A 281 -8.13 4.81 -4.00
C PRO A 281 -9.11 3.78 -3.44
N MET A 282 -8.61 2.70 -2.83
CA MET A 282 -9.45 1.69 -2.18
C MET A 282 -10.16 2.25 -0.94
N ALA A 283 -9.46 3.05 -0.13
CA ALA A 283 -10.03 3.66 1.07
C ALA A 283 -11.22 4.55 0.72
N GLN A 284 -11.08 5.38 -0.32
CA GLN A 284 -12.14 6.29 -0.75
C GLN A 284 -13.45 5.56 -1.08
N VAL A 285 -13.36 4.41 -1.75
CA VAL A 285 -14.56 3.66 -2.14
C VAL A 285 -15.07 2.80 -0.99
N LEU A 286 -14.19 2.15 -0.22
CA LEU A 286 -14.56 1.26 0.88
C LEU A 286 -15.17 1.99 2.07
N PHE A 287 -14.74 3.23 2.30
CA PHE A 287 -15.12 4.03 3.46
C PHE A 287 -15.85 5.31 3.06
N ALA A 288 -16.45 5.34 1.86
CA ALA A 288 -17.31 6.44 1.43
C ALA A 288 -18.37 6.71 2.50
N GLY A 289 -18.50 7.96 2.95
CA GLY A 289 -19.40 8.37 4.03
C GLY A 289 -18.92 8.08 5.45
N HIS A 290 -17.66 7.66 5.63
CA HIS A 290 -16.94 7.67 6.91
C HIS A 290 -15.79 8.68 6.83
N ALA A 291 -15.14 8.98 7.95
CA ALA A 291 -13.97 9.88 8.00
C ALA A 291 -12.74 9.27 7.27
N VAL A 292 -12.77 9.26 5.93
CA VAL A 292 -11.74 8.66 5.07
C VAL A 292 -10.35 9.23 5.38
N GLY A 293 -10.27 10.53 5.71
CA GLY A 293 -9.00 11.16 6.11
C GLY A 293 -8.33 10.48 7.31
N ALA A 294 -9.08 10.09 8.35
CA ALA A 294 -8.54 9.39 9.51
C ALA A 294 -8.01 7.99 9.14
N ILE A 295 -8.66 7.33 8.17
CA ILE A 295 -8.28 5.99 7.70
C ILE A 295 -7.01 6.05 6.84
N VAL A 296 -6.83 7.13 6.06
CA VAL A 296 -5.68 7.32 5.18
C VAL A 296 -4.42 7.74 5.96
N LEU A 297 -4.54 8.40 7.11
CA LEU A 297 -3.41 8.84 7.92
C LEU A 297 -2.42 7.70 8.30
N PRO A 298 -2.87 6.55 8.84
CA PRO A 298 -2.00 5.40 9.10
C PRO A 298 -1.22 4.92 7.87
N LEU A 299 -1.84 4.92 6.69
CA LEU A 299 -1.19 4.50 5.45
C LEU A 299 -0.03 5.43 5.10
N MET A 300 -0.24 6.74 5.22
CA MET A 300 0.77 7.75 4.96
C MET A 300 1.95 7.66 5.92
N MET A 301 1.67 7.55 7.21
CA MET A 301 2.70 7.42 8.25
C MET A 301 3.50 6.13 8.08
N PHE A 302 2.81 5.00 7.89
CA PHE A 302 3.46 3.73 7.64
C PHE A 302 4.31 3.77 6.38
N HIS A 303 3.81 4.38 5.31
CA HIS A 303 4.55 4.54 4.06
C HIS A 303 5.87 5.29 4.26
N GLN A 304 5.85 6.38 5.01
CA GLN A 304 7.06 7.14 5.26
C GLN A 304 8.07 6.36 6.11
N ILE A 305 7.58 5.72 7.18
CA ILE A 305 8.42 4.90 8.07
C ILE A 305 9.05 3.74 7.29
N GLN A 306 8.28 3.03 6.45
CA GLN A 306 8.83 1.92 5.66
C GLN A 306 9.92 2.37 4.67
N LEU A 307 9.79 3.54 4.04
CA LEU A 307 10.82 4.04 3.12
C LEU A 307 12.13 4.34 3.85
N MET A 308 12.05 5.02 5.01
CA MET A 308 13.22 5.35 5.82
C MET A 308 13.92 4.07 6.33
N VAL A 309 13.17 3.17 6.98
CA VAL A 309 13.71 1.94 7.57
C VAL A 309 14.24 0.99 6.49
N CYS A 310 13.47 0.73 5.43
CA CYS A 310 13.90 -0.14 4.35
C CYS A 310 15.08 0.44 3.57
N GLY A 311 15.18 1.76 3.41
CA GLY A 311 16.32 2.41 2.76
C GLY A 311 17.62 2.23 3.54
N VAL A 312 17.57 2.35 4.86
CA VAL A 312 18.71 2.05 5.75
C VAL A 312 19.08 0.58 5.67
N LEU A 313 18.09 -0.32 5.76
CA LEU A 313 18.33 -1.76 5.65
C LEU A 313 18.97 -2.12 4.31
N ALA A 314 18.37 -1.72 3.19
CA ALA A 314 18.88 -2.00 1.85
C ALA A 314 20.31 -1.48 1.65
N SER A 315 20.62 -0.29 2.18
CA SER A 315 22.00 0.25 2.19
C SER A 315 22.97 -0.60 3.01
N ARG A 316 22.51 -1.25 4.09
CA ARG A 316 23.33 -2.20 4.86
C ARG A 316 23.52 -3.51 4.11
N PHE A 317 22.46 -4.05 3.50
CA PHE A 317 22.54 -5.24 2.63
C PHE A 317 23.50 -5.03 1.45
N ALA A 318 23.51 -3.84 0.84
CA ALA A 318 24.40 -3.44 -0.23
C ALA A 318 25.90 -3.46 0.13
N LYS A 319 26.24 -3.48 1.43
CA LYS A 319 27.63 -3.62 1.92
C LYS A 319 28.05 -5.08 2.15
N ARG A 320 27.18 -6.03 1.83
CA ARG A 320 27.45 -7.48 1.73
C ARG A 320 28.82 -7.73 1.05
N PRO A 321 29.76 -8.57 1.50
CA PRO A 321 30.70 -9.15 0.54
C PRO A 321 29.87 -9.80 -0.57
N GLY A 322 30.18 -9.51 -1.83
CA GLY A 322 29.57 -10.23 -2.94
C GLY A 322 29.95 -11.69 -2.78
N ASN A 323 28.98 -12.60 -2.86
CA ASN A 323 29.32 -14.00 -3.05
C ASN A 323 29.78 -14.11 -4.51
N GLU A 324 31.04 -13.73 -4.76
CA GLU A 324 31.75 -14.19 -5.95
C GLU A 324 31.71 -15.72 -5.84
N GLY A 325 31.02 -16.34 -6.79
CA GLY A 325 30.98 -17.79 -6.86
C GLY A 325 32.41 -18.31 -6.86
N HIS A 326 32.62 -19.43 -6.19
CA HIS A 326 33.74 -20.30 -6.49
C HIS A 326 33.70 -20.57 -8.01
N GLY A 327 34.53 -19.85 -8.74
CA GLY A 327 35.05 -20.24 -10.03
C GLY A 327 36.46 -20.77 -9.77
N ASP A 328 36.67 -22.00 -10.20
CA ASP A 328 37.94 -22.70 -10.44
C ASP A 328 38.81 -23.02 -9.21
N ASP A 329 38.76 -24.30 -8.78
CA ASP A 329 39.77 -25.31 -9.17
C ASP A 329 39.21 -26.74 -8.98
#